data_AF-A0A231NYG3-F1
#
_entry.id   AF-A0A231NYG3-F1
#
_cell.length_a   1.000
_cell.length_b   1.000
_cell.length_c   1.000
_cell.angle_alpha   90.00
_cell.angle_beta   90.00
_cell.angle_gamma   90.00
#
_symmetry.space_group_name_H-M   'P 1'
#
loop_
_entity.id
_entity.type
_entity.pdbx_description
1 polymer ?
#
loop_
_entity_poly.entity_id
_entity_poly.type
_entity_poly.pdbx_seq_one_letter_code
_entity_poly.pdbx_strand_id
1 'polypeptide(L)'
;MTTTFYGNQGVVNSIILDMETDFEKQLRFLNTIKFTDDFKPEWLPDIVKITFIIEPSLGQFGRPNLIIIAEEKSLQRHVIFVESKISAYDDASEKLNIKLFPNKYKDIGDKLNIRLALMYRLAKAYHYQKDGGFIEDVDEAYKLYHDVPKVLKKPVMIKLCIDKFGYNPDFLFVALTNDPVDIQPFKNANFLPPIGVSGWRAEKQSFGLISFAMLEEQNLVDPQKGYYALSKDNVLHLPAETGSSNNDPTIRTIVLDQWHPDLKLNLEEFLVSLGDRLTTSKVITFNGSYSIKAEDGRTLVKLFADKEKMYITLRNDNIPIAFKDKPRIKIGVGLNAKSFVLIYSGTDDLTGDHYNQLAMDLIEIIVDFVEQ
;
A
#
# COMPACT_ATOMS: atom_id res chain seq x y z
N MET A 1 -23.17 -3.58 21.57
CA MET A 1 -21.73 -3.91 21.60
C MET A 1 -21.12 -3.17 20.42
N THR A 2 -20.21 -2.25 20.64
CA THR A 2 -19.61 -1.42 19.57
C THR A 2 -18.49 -2.22 18.93
N THR A 3 -18.63 -2.59 17.65
CA THR A 3 -17.59 -3.30 16.92
C THR A 3 -16.50 -2.31 16.52
N THR A 4 -15.26 -2.52 16.99
CA THR A 4 -14.11 -1.69 16.61
C THR A 4 -13.20 -2.45 15.66
N PHE A 5 -12.80 -1.81 14.56
CA PHE A 5 -11.89 -2.35 13.55
C PHE A 5 -10.55 -1.62 13.63
N TYR A 6 -9.44 -2.36 13.48
CA TYR A 6 -8.08 -1.79 13.53
C TYR A 6 -7.21 -2.28 12.36
N GLY A 7 -6.40 -1.35 11.82
CA GLY A 7 -5.40 -1.64 10.80
C GLY A 7 -5.96 -2.17 9.48
N ASN A 8 -5.06 -2.63 8.60
CA ASN A 8 -5.40 -3.14 7.27
C ASN A 8 -6.49 -4.22 7.33
N GLN A 9 -6.38 -5.13 8.31
CA GLN A 9 -7.32 -6.24 8.45
C GLN A 9 -8.72 -5.79 8.88
N GLY A 10 -8.81 -4.83 9.79
CA GLY A 10 -10.09 -4.30 10.26
C GLY A 10 -10.90 -3.75 9.08
N VAL A 11 -10.23 -3.01 8.20
CA VAL A 11 -10.86 -2.47 6.98
C VAL A 11 -11.31 -3.61 6.05
N VAL A 12 -10.46 -4.60 5.77
CA VAL A 12 -10.85 -5.74 4.91
C VAL A 12 -12.07 -6.45 5.47
N ASN A 13 -12.08 -6.76 6.77
CA ASN A 13 -13.21 -7.44 7.41
C ASN A 13 -14.49 -6.62 7.30
N SER A 14 -14.40 -5.29 7.48
CA SER A 14 -15.55 -4.41 7.38
C SER A 14 -16.18 -4.42 5.98
N ILE A 15 -15.36 -4.46 4.92
CA ILE A 15 -15.83 -4.53 3.52
C ILE A 15 -16.56 -5.86 3.28
N ILE A 16 -16.00 -6.98 3.78
CA ILE A 16 -16.65 -8.29 3.63
C ILE A 16 -17.97 -8.35 4.41
N LEU A 17 -18.04 -7.75 5.60
CA LEU A 17 -19.27 -7.67 6.38
C LEU A 17 -20.35 -6.80 5.71
N ASP A 18 -19.97 -5.71 5.03
CA ASP A 18 -20.93 -4.86 4.29
C ASP A 18 -21.45 -5.49 3.00
N MET A 19 -20.68 -6.41 2.41
CA MET A 19 -21.16 -7.26 1.30
C MET A 19 -21.97 -8.47 1.81
N GLU A 20 -21.67 -8.96 3.01
CA GLU A 20 -22.33 -10.09 3.66
C GLU A 20 -22.60 -11.28 2.71
N THR A 21 -23.87 -11.61 2.48
CA THR A 21 -24.34 -12.68 1.58
C THR A 21 -24.91 -12.14 0.26
N ASP A 22 -24.76 -10.84 0.00
CA ASP A 22 -25.22 -10.19 -1.23
C ASP A 22 -24.31 -10.58 -2.41
N PHE A 23 -24.73 -11.63 -3.12
CA PHE A 23 -23.97 -12.18 -4.23
C PHE A 23 -23.71 -11.16 -5.36
N GLU A 24 -24.67 -10.27 -5.63
CA GLU A 24 -24.52 -9.24 -6.67
C GLU A 24 -23.45 -8.22 -6.29
N LYS A 25 -23.38 -7.82 -5.00
CA LYS A 25 -22.27 -6.99 -4.50
C LYS A 25 -20.94 -7.73 -4.57
N GLN A 26 -20.90 -9.00 -4.18
CA GLN A 26 -19.67 -9.80 -4.25
C GLN A 26 -19.16 -9.95 -5.69
N LEU A 27 -20.05 -10.16 -6.67
CA LEU A 27 -19.69 -10.23 -8.08
C LEU A 27 -19.23 -8.85 -8.60
N ARG A 28 -19.88 -7.77 -8.19
CA ARG A 28 -19.46 -6.41 -8.53
C ARG A 28 -18.09 -6.06 -7.93
N PHE A 29 -17.78 -6.54 -6.73
CA PHE A 29 -16.45 -6.40 -6.13
C PHE A 29 -15.39 -7.04 -7.04
N LEU A 30 -15.62 -8.27 -7.52
CA LEU A 30 -14.71 -8.93 -8.45
C LEU A 30 -14.55 -8.17 -9.77
N ASN A 31 -15.65 -7.65 -10.32
CA ASN A 31 -15.64 -6.85 -11.55
C ASN A 31 -14.96 -5.48 -11.39
N THR A 32 -14.81 -4.98 -10.16
CA THR A 32 -14.18 -3.69 -9.87
C THR A 32 -12.65 -3.80 -9.87
N ILE A 33 -12.10 -5.00 -9.76
CA ILE A 33 -10.65 -5.22 -9.76
C ILE A 33 -10.09 -4.88 -11.14
N LYS A 34 -9.11 -3.97 -11.18
CA LYS A 34 -8.39 -3.62 -12.41
C LYS A 34 -7.17 -4.52 -12.54
N PHE A 35 -7.13 -5.37 -13.54
CA PHE A 35 -5.96 -6.19 -13.86
C PHE A 35 -5.00 -5.48 -14.82
N THR A 36 -3.75 -5.93 -14.82
CA THR A 36 -2.72 -5.41 -15.72
C THR A 36 -3.11 -5.61 -17.20
N ASP A 37 -2.70 -4.65 -18.05
CA ASP A 37 -3.03 -4.60 -19.48
C ASP A 37 -4.53 -4.60 -19.78
N ASP A 38 -5.35 -4.07 -18.87
CA ASP A 38 -6.82 -4.05 -18.98
C ASP A 38 -7.43 -5.46 -19.13
N PHE A 39 -6.72 -6.49 -18.65
CA PHE A 39 -7.22 -7.86 -18.65
C PHE A 39 -8.54 -7.96 -17.90
N LYS A 40 -9.48 -8.73 -18.45
CA LYS A 40 -10.77 -9.02 -17.82
C LYS A 40 -10.97 -10.52 -17.83
N PRO A 41 -11.11 -11.17 -16.66
CA PRO A 41 -11.35 -12.60 -16.62
C PRO A 41 -12.70 -12.95 -17.28
N GLU A 42 -12.66 -13.79 -18.31
CA GLU A 42 -13.85 -14.17 -19.09
C GLU A 42 -14.86 -15.01 -18.29
N TRP A 43 -14.40 -15.66 -17.22
CA TRP A 43 -15.20 -16.53 -16.34
C TRP A 43 -16.09 -15.77 -15.35
N LEU A 44 -15.91 -14.45 -15.18
CA LEU A 44 -16.67 -13.66 -14.19
C LEU A 44 -18.20 -13.82 -14.31
N PRO A 45 -18.82 -13.81 -15.52
CA PRO A 45 -20.26 -13.98 -15.67
C PRO A 45 -20.78 -15.36 -15.28
N ASP A 46 -19.92 -16.39 -15.23
CA ASP A 46 -20.30 -17.79 -14.96
C ASP A 46 -20.18 -18.19 -13.49
N ILE A 47 -19.67 -17.29 -12.64
CA ILE A 47 -19.58 -17.50 -11.20
C ILE A 47 -20.97 -17.67 -10.60
N VAL A 48 -21.11 -18.68 -9.74
CA VAL A 48 -22.35 -18.97 -9.00
C VAL A 48 -22.16 -18.96 -7.49
N LYS A 49 -20.92 -18.93 -7.03
CA LYS A 49 -20.60 -18.95 -5.62
C LYS A 49 -19.28 -18.26 -5.36
N ILE A 50 -19.27 -17.43 -4.32
CA ILE A 50 -18.08 -16.77 -3.82
C ILE A 50 -17.90 -17.15 -2.35
N THR A 51 -16.70 -17.57 -1.96
CA THR A 51 -16.35 -17.90 -0.57
C THR A 51 -15.17 -17.06 -0.13
N PHE A 52 -15.29 -16.42 1.03
CA PHE A 52 -14.23 -15.63 1.65
C PHE A 52 -13.51 -16.43 2.73
N ILE A 53 -12.18 -16.45 2.71
CA ILE A 53 -11.33 -17.04 3.74
C ILE A 53 -10.44 -15.93 4.29
N ILE A 54 -10.71 -15.53 5.54
CA ILE A 54 -10.09 -14.38 6.19
C ILE A 54 -8.81 -14.84 6.91
N GLU A 55 -7.70 -14.12 6.68
CA GLU A 55 -6.38 -14.33 7.32
C GLU A 55 -5.87 -15.79 7.43
N PRO A 56 -5.91 -16.60 6.36
CA PRO A 56 -5.37 -17.95 6.43
C PRO A 56 -3.85 -17.88 6.62
N SER A 57 -3.33 -18.62 7.61
CA SER A 57 -1.89 -18.73 7.84
C SER A 57 -1.29 -19.80 6.93
N LEU A 58 -0.64 -19.38 5.84
CA LEU A 58 -0.06 -20.25 4.81
C LEU A 58 1.43 -20.55 5.10
N GLY A 59 1.78 -20.60 6.39
CA GLY A 59 3.13 -20.94 6.83
C GLY A 59 4.16 -19.92 6.34
N GLN A 60 5.23 -20.42 5.72
CA GLN A 60 6.33 -19.57 5.25
C GLN A 60 5.98 -18.72 4.01
N PHE A 61 4.87 -19.02 3.34
CA PHE A 61 4.34 -18.16 2.27
C PHE A 61 3.64 -16.92 2.82
N GLY A 62 3.34 -16.86 4.12
CA GLY A 62 2.76 -15.69 4.77
C GLY A 62 1.29 -15.87 5.15
N ARG A 63 0.60 -14.75 5.35
CA ARG A 63 -0.79 -14.68 5.82
C ARG A 63 -1.54 -13.62 5.02
N PRO A 64 -2.10 -13.95 3.84
CA PRO A 64 -2.86 -12.98 3.06
C PRO A 64 -4.03 -12.44 3.88
N ASN A 65 -4.41 -11.19 3.65
CA ASN A 65 -5.54 -10.58 4.36
C ASN A 65 -6.86 -11.30 4.04
N LEU A 66 -6.99 -11.76 2.79
CA LEU A 66 -8.18 -12.46 2.31
C LEU A 66 -7.80 -13.42 1.17
N ILE A 67 -8.46 -14.57 1.13
CA ILE A 67 -8.57 -15.40 -0.07
C ILE A 67 -10.03 -15.42 -0.50
N ILE A 68 -10.27 -15.19 -1.79
CA ILE A 68 -11.58 -15.33 -2.41
C ILE A 68 -11.56 -16.57 -3.30
N ILE A 69 -12.54 -17.45 -3.12
CA ILE A 69 -12.77 -18.60 -4.00
C ILE A 69 -14.03 -18.29 -4.80
N ALA A 70 -13.88 -18.04 -6.10
CA ALA A 70 -14.99 -17.92 -7.02
C ALA A 70 -15.17 -19.25 -7.76
N GLU A 71 -16.37 -19.82 -7.68
CA GLU A 71 -16.71 -21.12 -8.24
C GLU A 71 -17.73 -20.94 -9.37
N GLU A 72 -17.41 -21.50 -10.53
CA GLU A 72 -18.29 -21.56 -11.70
C GLU A 72 -19.34 -22.69 -11.57
N LYS A 73 -20.36 -22.65 -12.44
CA LYS A 73 -21.30 -23.78 -12.63
C LYS A 73 -20.60 -25.09 -13.00
N SER A 74 -19.48 -24.99 -13.71
CA SER A 74 -18.63 -26.11 -14.12
C SER A 74 -17.87 -26.75 -12.96
N LEU A 75 -17.95 -26.16 -11.76
CA LEU A 75 -17.13 -26.46 -10.58
C LEU A 75 -15.64 -26.08 -10.73
N GLN A 76 -15.27 -25.37 -11.81
CA GLN A 76 -13.97 -24.73 -11.91
C GLN A 76 -13.86 -23.63 -10.85
N ARG A 77 -12.68 -23.53 -10.23
CA ARG A 77 -12.43 -22.59 -9.15
C ARG A 77 -11.31 -21.61 -9.50
N HIS A 78 -11.55 -20.37 -9.14
CA HIS A 78 -10.64 -19.24 -9.28
C HIS A 78 -10.26 -18.75 -7.89
N VAL A 79 -8.97 -18.75 -7.60
CA VAL A 79 -8.44 -18.42 -6.28
C VAL A 79 -7.76 -17.05 -6.35
N ILE A 80 -8.32 -16.10 -5.62
CA ILE A 80 -7.85 -14.72 -5.62
C ILE A 80 -7.25 -14.43 -4.26
N PHE A 81 -5.94 -14.21 -4.21
CA PHE A 81 -5.26 -13.74 -3.02
C PHE A 81 -5.33 -12.22 -2.97
N VAL A 82 -5.81 -11.68 -1.85
CA VAL A 82 -5.89 -10.23 -1.63
C VAL A 82 -4.96 -9.84 -0.49
N GLU A 83 -4.06 -8.90 -0.79
CA GLU A 83 -3.18 -8.25 0.17
C GLU A 83 -3.53 -6.77 0.27
N SER A 84 -3.70 -6.27 1.50
CA SER A 84 -4.25 -4.94 1.75
C SER A 84 -3.29 -4.03 2.50
N LYS A 85 -3.28 -2.76 2.14
CA LYS A 85 -2.57 -1.69 2.84
C LYS A 85 -3.40 -0.41 2.84
N ILE A 86 -3.42 0.28 3.97
CA ILE A 86 -4.10 1.57 4.14
C ILE A 86 -3.37 2.73 3.45
N SER A 87 -2.22 2.45 2.84
CA SER A 87 -1.42 3.36 2.02
C SER A 87 -1.58 3.08 0.54
N ALA A 88 -1.14 4.01 -0.31
CA ALA A 88 -1.00 3.77 -1.75
C ALA A 88 -0.05 2.60 -2.02
N TYR A 89 -0.25 1.90 -3.14
CA TYR A 89 0.53 0.74 -3.54
C TYR A 89 2.04 1.01 -3.54
N ASP A 90 2.47 2.11 -4.16
CA ASP A 90 3.89 2.46 -4.27
C ASP A 90 4.55 2.72 -2.90
N ASP A 91 3.79 3.24 -1.91
CA ASP A 91 4.29 3.47 -0.55
C ASP A 91 4.44 2.19 0.26
N ALA A 92 3.48 1.31 0.06
CA ALA A 92 3.45 0.00 0.69
C ALA A 92 4.49 -0.97 0.13
N SER A 93 5.13 -0.64 -0.98
CA SER A 93 5.96 -1.55 -1.75
C SER A 93 7.47 -1.30 -1.59
N GLU A 94 8.25 -2.33 -1.87
CA GLU A 94 9.71 -2.25 -1.91
C GLU A 94 10.19 -1.91 -3.32
N LYS A 95 11.18 -1.01 -3.41
CA LYS A 95 11.81 -0.66 -4.69
C LYS A 95 12.69 -1.80 -5.19
N LEU A 96 12.48 -2.19 -6.44
CA LEU A 96 13.22 -3.26 -7.10
C LEU A 96 14.44 -2.75 -7.86
N ASN A 97 15.37 -3.66 -8.13
CA ASN A 97 16.50 -3.48 -9.03
C ASN A 97 16.10 -3.79 -10.48
N ILE A 98 17.07 -3.65 -11.40
CA ILE A 98 16.87 -3.86 -12.84
C ILE A 98 16.42 -5.28 -13.23
N LYS A 99 16.60 -6.27 -12.36
CA LYS A 99 16.16 -7.66 -12.57
C LYS A 99 14.76 -7.93 -12.00
N LEU A 100 14.09 -6.90 -11.50
CA LEU A 100 12.81 -6.99 -10.79
C LEU A 100 12.89 -7.85 -9.52
N PHE A 101 13.98 -7.70 -8.77
CA PHE A 101 14.12 -8.25 -7.43
C PHE A 101 14.51 -7.15 -6.44
N PRO A 102 14.18 -7.29 -5.15
CA PRO A 102 14.74 -6.39 -4.14
C PRO A 102 16.26 -6.62 -4.04
N ASN A 103 16.99 -5.60 -3.59
CA ASN A 103 18.43 -5.74 -3.35
C ASN A 103 18.76 -6.68 -2.18
N LYS A 104 17.83 -6.79 -1.22
CA LYS A 104 17.89 -7.70 -0.06
C LYS A 104 16.47 -8.05 0.38
N TYR A 105 16.23 -9.29 0.79
CA TYR A 105 14.93 -9.74 1.33
C TYR A 105 14.77 -9.54 2.84
N LYS A 106 15.85 -9.20 3.54
CA LYS A 106 15.82 -8.95 4.97
C LYS A 106 15.00 -7.68 5.27
N ASP A 107 14.09 -7.78 6.23
CA ASP A 107 13.26 -6.70 6.78
C ASP A 107 12.22 -6.09 5.80
N ILE A 108 11.97 -6.72 4.65
CA ILE A 108 10.98 -6.24 3.65
C ILE A 108 9.78 -7.19 3.49
N GLY A 109 9.67 -8.23 4.31
CA GLY A 109 8.64 -9.28 4.16
C GLY A 109 7.21 -8.78 4.28
N ASP A 110 6.97 -7.64 4.93
CA ASP A 110 5.64 -7.02 5.05
C ASP A 110 5.32 -6.01 3.94
N LYS A 111 6.25 -5.77 3.01
CA LYS A 111 6.00 -4.90 1.85
C LYS A 111 5.02 -5.57 0.89
N LEU A 112 4.08 -4.79 0.36
CA LEU A 112 2.90 -5.29 -0.34
C LEU A 112 3.27 -6.11 -1.58
N ASN A 113 4.13 -5.57 -2.44
CA ASN A 113 4.60 -6.28 -3.63
C ASN A 113 5.35 -7.59 -3.28
N ILE A 114 6.07 -7.64 -2.15
CA ILE A 114 6.73 -8.85 -1.66
C ILE A 114 5.69 -9.89 -1.23
N ARG A 115 4.66 -9.48 -0.50
CA ARG A 115 3.55 -10.35 -0.06
C ARG A 115 2.79 -10.95 -1.25
N LEU A 116 2.49 -10.14 -2.28
CA LEU A 116 1.90 -10.63 -3.53
C LEU A 116 2.80 -11.68 -4.23
N ALA A 117 4.11 -11.46 -4.29
CA ALA A 117 5.04 -12.43 -4.87
C ALA A 117 5.14 -13.73 -4.04
N LEU A 118 4.96 -13.67 -2.72
CA LEU A 118 4.88 -14.89 -1.90
C LEU A 118 3.61 -15.71 -2.19
N MET A 119 2.47 -15.05 -2.44
CA MET A 119 1.25 -15.72 -2.87
C MET A 119 1.40 -16.36 -4.25
N TYR A 120 2.08 -15.67 -5.17
CA TYR A 120 2.45 -16.22 -6.48
C TYR A 120 3.33 -17.46 -6.36
N ARG A 121 4.35 -17.42 -5.49
CA ARG A 121 5.20 -18.57 -5.19
C ARG A 121 4.39 -19.76 -4.67
N LEU A 122 3.45 -19.52 -3.75
CA LEU A 122 2.54 -20.57 -3.27
C LEU A 122 1.69 -21.17 -4.40
N ALA A 123 1.13 -20.35 -5.28
CA ALA A 123 0.34 -20.81 -6.42
C ALA A 123 1.15 -21.73 -7.34
N LYS A 124 2.41 -21.36 -7.63
CA LYS A 124 3.32 -22.23 -8.39
C LYS A 124 3.61 -23.54 -7.66
N ALA A 125 3.95 -23.47 -6.37
CA ALA A 125 4.19 -24.64 -5.55
C ALA A 125 2.98 -25.59 -5.51
N TYR A 126 1.75 -25.06 -5.45
CA TYR A 126 0.52 -25.83 -5.45
C TYR A 126 0.35 -26.68 -6.73
N HIS A 127 0.63 -26.12 -7.91
CA HIS A 127 0.54 -26.88 -9.17
C HIS A 127 1.58 -27.98 -9.31
N TYR A 128 2.73 -27.86 -8.65
CA TYR A 128 3.82 -28.86 -8.71
C TYR A 128 3.77 -29.88 -7.58
N GLN A 129 2.79 -29.80 -6.67
CA GLN A 129 2.66 -30.74 -5.57
C GLN A 129 2.35 -32.15 -6.09
N LYS A 130 3.28 -33.10 -5.86
CA LYS A 130 3.11 -34.50 -6.26
C LYS A 130 2.51 -35.37 -5.15
N ASP A 131 2.75 -35.02 -3.89
CA ASP A 131 2.32 -35.79 -2.72
C ASP A 131 1.74 -34.87 -1.63
N GLY A 132 0.63 -35.27 -1.02
CA GLY A 132 -0.18 -34.48 -0.06
C GLY A 132 0.51 -34.07 1.26
N GLY A 133 1.82 -34.26 1.40
CA GLY A 133 2.56 -34.04 2.66
C GLY A 133 2.99 -32.59 2.92
N PHE A 134 3.29 -31.82 1.88
CA PHE A 134 3.70 -30.41 1.97
C PHE A 134 3.54 -29.71 0.62
N ILE A 135 3.44 -28.37 0.66
CA ILE A 135 3.53 -27.50 -0.52
C ILE A 135 4.84 -26.72 -0.37
N GLU A 136 5.75 -26.88 -1.32
CA GLU A 136 7.10 -26.29 -1.30
C GLU A 136 7.40 -25.61 -2.63
N ASP A 137 8.10 -24.47 -2.55
CA ASP A 137 8.66 -23.81 -3.72
C ASP A 137 9.44 -24.78 -4.60
N VAL A 138 9.45 -24.54 -5.91
CA VAL A 138 10.32 -25.28 -6.82
C VAL A 138 11.80 -25.12 -6.43
N ASP A 139 12.61 -26.18 -6.58
CA ASP A 139 14.02 -26.30 -6.15
C ASP A 139 14.97 -25.19 -6.64
N GLU A 140 14.51 -24.31 -7.54
CA GLU A 140 15.27 -23.21 -8.13
C GLU A 140 14.96 -21.84 -7.49
N ALA A 141 14.14 -21.78 -6.44
CA ALA A 141 13.77 -20.54 -5.76
C ALA A 141 14.99 -19.73 -5.27
N TYR A 142 16.07 -20.39 -4.82
CA TYR A 142 17.30 -19.70 -4.45
C TYR A 142 18.00 -19.03 -5.63
N LYS A 143 17.96 -19.66 -6.81
CA LYS A 143 18.55 -19.08 -8.04
C LYS A 143 17.72 -17.92 -8.57
N LEU A 144 16.39 -18.04 -8.48
CA LEU A 144 15.47 -17.04 -9.02
C LEU A 144 15.28 -15.86 -8.08
N TYR A 145 14.99 -16.12 -6.80
CA TYR A 145 14.61 -15.10 -5.82
C TYR A 145 15.75 -14.67 -4.90
N HIS A 146 16.94 -15.30 -4.94
CA HIS A 146 18.02 -15.02 -3.98
C HIS A 146 17.57 -15.16 -2.50
N ASP A 147 16.65 -16.09 -2.25
CA ASP A 147 15.98 -16.34 -0.97
C ASP A 147 15.86 -17.85 -0.73
N VAL A 148 15.57 -18.27 0.49
CA VAL A 148 15.33 -19.68 0.81
C VAL A 148 13.97 -20.16 0.26
N PRO A 149 13.86 -21.44 -0.15
CA PRO A 149 12.58 -22.05 -0.47
C PRO A 149 11.57 -21.88 0.66
N LYS A 150 10.32 -21.54 0.33
CA LYS A 150 9.21 -21.48 1.29
C LYS A 150 8.44 -22.79 1.27
N VAL A 151 7.96 -23.18 2.45
CA VAL A 151 7.20 -24.40 2.65
C VAL A 151 5.97 -24.17 3.53
N LEU A 152 4.86 -24.80 3.13
CA LEU A 152 3.66 -25.00 3.91
C LEU A 152 3.59 -26.47 4.34
N LYS A 153 3.81 -26.71 5.65
CA LYS A 153 3.83 -28.05 6.26
C LYS A 153 2.61 -28.36 7.12
N LYS A 154 1.79 -27.36 7.45
CA LYS A 154 0.68 -27.51 8.40
C LYS A 154 -0.46 -28.30 7.74
N PRO A 155 -0.79 -29.53 8.19
CA PRO A 155 -1.73 -30.41 7.48
C PRO A 155 -3.13 -29.80 7.31
N VAL A 156 -3.63 -29.09 8.32
CA VAL A 156 -4.93 -28.41 8.26
C VAL A 156 -4.98 -27.36 7.14
N MET A 157 -3.86 -26.66 6.90
CA MET A 157 -3.79 -25.64 5.86
C MET A 157 -3.60 -26.25 4.47
N ILE A 158 -2.80 -27.33 4.37
CA ILE A 158 -2.68 -28.11 3.13
C ILE A 158 -4.06 -28.65 2.74
N LYS A 159 -4.78 -29.24 3.69
CA LYS A 159 -6.15 -29.72 3.48
C LYS A 159 -7.08 -28.59 3.06
N LEU A 160 -7.00 -27.42 3.69
CA LEU A 160 -7.77 -26.24 3.28
C LEU A 160 -7.48 -25.88 1.82
N CYS A 161 -6.21 -25.80 1.41
CA CYS A 161 -5.84 -25.51 0.03
C CYS A 161 -6.42 -26.55 -0.92
N ILE A 162 -6.22 -27.85 -0.66
CA ILE A 162 -6.74 -28.93 -1.51
C ILE A 162 -8.27 -28.88 -1.60
N ASP A 163 -8.96 -28.83 -0.46
CA ASP A 163 -10.42 -28.89 -0.38
C ASP A 163 -11.08 -27.64 -0.98
N LYS A 164 -10.46 -26.46 -0.85
CA LYS A 164 -11.03 -25.18 -1.27
C LYS A 164 -10.55 -24.71 -2.63
N PHE A 165 -9.28 -24.88 -2.98
CA PHE A 165 -8.74 -24.41 -4.26
C PHE A 165 -9.13 -25.36 -5.39
N GLY A 166 -9.27 -26.66 -5.11
CA GLY A 166 -9.66 -27.65 -6.11
C GLY A 166 -8.52 -28.04 -7.04
N TYR A 167 -8.86 -28.71 -8.14
CA TYR A 167 -7.90 -29.23 -9.10
C TYR A 167 -7.61 -28.21 -10.20
N ASN A 168 -6.33 -27.89 -10.41
CA ASN A 168 -5.87 -26.93 -11.42
C ASN A 168 -6.66 -25.60 -11.44
N PRO A 169 -6.73 -24.87 -10.31
CA PRO A 169 -7.38 -23.57 -10.27
C PRO A 169 -6.57 -22.52 -11.02
N ASP A 170 -7.24 -21.45 -11.44
CA ASP A 170 -6.56 -20.22 -11.82
C ASP A 170 -6.27 -19.39 -10.58
N PHE A 171 -5.07 -18.80 -10.53
CA PHE A 171 -4.64 -17.96 -9.41
C PHE A 171 -4.51 -16.50 -9.83
N LEU A 172 -5.09 -15.61 -9.03
CA LEU A 172 -5.02 -14.16 -9.18
C LEU A 172 -4.48 -13.52 -7.91
N PHE A 173 -3.77 -12.40 -8.05
CA PHE A 173 -3.09 -11.71 -6.96
C PHE A 173 -3.46 -10.23 -6.97
N VAL A 174 -4.14 -9.78 -5.93
CA VAL A 174 -4.79 -8.48 -5.92
C VAL A 174 -4.31 -7.63 -4.76
N ALA A 175 -3.85 -6.42 -5.08
CA ALA A 175 -3.60 -5.37 -4.09
C ALA A 175 -4.90 -4.63 -3.77
N LEU A 176 -5.23 -4.48 -2.49
CA LEU A 176 -6.28 -3.57 -2.01
C LEU A 176 -5.64 -2.39 -1.28
N THR A 177 -5.71 -1.20 -1.87
CA THR A 177 -4.92 -0.06 -1.42
C THR A 177 -5.72 1.23 -1.30
N ASN A 178 -5.14 2.24 -0.64
CA ASN A 178 -5.75 3.56 -0.53
C ASN A 178 -5.40 4.48 -1.73
N ASP A 179 -5.34 3.93 -2.93
CA ASP A 179 -5.10 4.67 -4.17
C ASP A 179 -6.38 5.38 -4.69
N PRO A 180 -6.28 6.37 -5.59
CA PRO A 180 -7.45 7.04 -6.16
C PRO A 180 -8.22 6.10 -7.10
N VAL A 181 -9.42 6.50 -7.53
CA VAL A 181 -10.29 5.69 -8.41
C VAL A 181 -9.65 5.37 -9.76
N ASP A 182 -8.86 6.29 -10.31
CA ASP A 182 -8.29 6.22 -11.65
C ASP A 182 -6.94 5.49 -11.72
N ILE A 183 -6.47 4.93 -10.60
CA ILE A 183 -5.21 4.18 -10.53
C ILE A 183 -5.13 3.09 -11.61
N GLN A 184 -3.93 2.98 -12.18
CA GLN A 184 -3.55 1.96 -13.14
C GLN A 184 -2.70 0.90 -12.43
N PRO A 185 -3.09 -0.38 -12.46
CA PRO A 185 -2.40 -1.44 -11.74
C PRO A 185 -0.94 -1.54 -12.21
N PHE A 186 -0.01 -1.53 -11.25
CA PHE A 186 1.42 -1.79 -11.47
C PHE A 186 2.10 -0.91 -12.54
N LYS A 187 1.64 0.34 -12.70
CA LYS A 187 2.23 1.30 -13.66
C LYS A 187 3.72 1.60 -13.40
N ASN A 188 4.13 1.60 -12.13
CA ASN A 188 5.51 1.91 -11.75
C ASN A 188 6.38 0.64 -11.75
N ALA A 189 7.24 0.51 -12.77
CA ALA A 189 8.12 -0.65 -12.93
C ALA A 189 9.08 -0.88 -11.74
N ASN A 190 9.30 0.13 -10.89
CA ASN A 190 10.14 0.00 -9.70
C ASN A 190 9.46 -0.77 -8.56
N PHE A 191 8.14 -0.93 -8.57
CA PHE A 191 7.36 -1.49 -7.47
C PHE A 191 6.55 -2.72 -7.87
N LEU A 192 6.91 -3.37 -8.98
CA LEU A 192 6.26 -4.60 -9.42
C LEU A 192 6.39 -5.70 -8.33
N PRO A 193 5.49 -6.70 -8.30
CA PRO A 193 5.73 -7.95 -7.58
C PRO A 193 7.02 -8.62 -8.09
N PRO A 194 7.99 -8.97 -7.23
CA PRO A 194 9.27 -9.51 -7.65
C PRO A 194 9.20 -10.98 -8.06
N ILE A 195 8.53 -11.25 -9.18
CA ILE A 195 8.44 -12.58 -9.81
C ILE A 195 9.44 -12.76 -10.97
N GLY A 196 10.40 -11.85 -11.06
CA GLY A 196 11.41 -11.78 -12.12
C GLY A 196 10.87 -11.30 -13.46
N VAL A 197 11.78 -10.90 -14.36
CA VAL A 197 11.44 -10.36 -15.69
C VAL A 197 10.62 -11.33 -16.54
N SER A 198 11.03 -12.61 -16.58
CA SER A 198 10.33 -13.62 -17.37
C SER A 198 8.95 -13.94 -16.81
N GLY A 199 8.84 -14.09 -15.48
CA GLY A 199 7.56 -14.32 -14.82
C GLY A 199 6.60 -13.16 -15.04
N TRP A 200 7.07 -11.92 -14.88
CA TRP A 200 6.26 -10.74 -15.13
C TRP A 200 5.75 -10.66 -16.57
N ARG A 201 6.60 -10.95 -17.57
CA ARG A 201 6.18 -10.95 -18.98
C ARG A 201 5.10 -11.98 -19.28
N ALA A 202 5.16 -13.15 -18.65
CA ALA A 202 4.24 -14.24 -18.91
C ALA A 202 2.92 -14.10 -18.14
N GLU A 203 2.95 -13.56 -16.92
CA GLU A 203 1.86 -13.74 -15.95
C GLU A 203 1.35 -12.44 -15.32
N LYS A 204 1.79 -11.27 -15.82
CA LYS A 204 1.32 -9.97 -15.31
C LYS A 204 -0.20 -9.79 -15.29
N GLN A 205 -0.93 -10.45 -16.19
CA GLN A 205 -2.40 -10.39 -16.25
C GLN A 205 -3.07 -11.01 -15.02
N SER A 206 -2.39 -11.90 -14.31
CA SER A 206 -2.88 -12.46 -13.04
C SER A 206 -2.82 -11.47 -11.87
N PHE A 207 -2.16 -10.32 -12.05
CA PHE A 207 -2.02 -9.29 -11.03
C PHE A 207 -3.02 -8.17 -11.25
N GLY A 208 -3.76 -7.85 -10.18
CA GLY A 208 -4.74 -6.77 -10.17
C GLY A 208 -4.60 -5.83 -8.99
N LEU A 209 -5.31 -4.71 -9.08
CA LEU A 209 -5.41 -3.71 -8.03
C LEU A 209 -6.86 -3.25 -7.93
N ILE A 210 -7.33 -3.11 -6.70
CA ILE A 210 -8.57 -2.44 -6.36
C ILE A 210 -8.27 -1.41 -5.28
N SER A 211 -8.92 -0.25 -5.31
CA SER A 211 -8.72 0.76 -4.28
C SER A 211 -9.98 0.97 -3.43
N PHE A 212 -9.79 1.44 -2.20
CA PHE A 212 -10.93 1.80 -1.34
C PHE A 212 -11.83 2.86 -1.99
N ALA A 213 -11.24 3.80 -2.74
CA ALA A 213 -11.99 4.79 -3.50
C ALA A 213 -12.87 4.16 -4.59
N MET A 214 -12.40 3.11 -5.28
CA MET A 214 -13.23 2.37 -6.24
C MET A 214 -14.41 1.67 -5.57
N LEU A 215 -14.20 1.11 -4.36
CA LEU A 215 -15.28 0.45 -3.62
C LEU A 215 -16.42 1.43 -3.29
N GLU A 216 -16.07 2.65 -2.88
CA GLU A 216 -17.04 3.72 -2.62
C GLU A 216 -17.75 4.16 -3.89
N GLU A 217 -17.02 4.41 -4.98
CA GLU A 217 -17.60 4.82 -6.26
C GLU A 217 -18.59 3.79 -6.81
N GLN A 218 -18.26 2.51 -6.68
CA GLN A 218 -19.11 1.41 -7.17
C GLN A 218 -20.26 1.05 -6.22
N ASN A 219 -20.43 1.81 -5.13
CA ASN A 219 -21.42 1.59 -4.06
C ASN A 219 -21.32 0.18 -3.45
N LEU A 220 -20.11 -0.37 -3.38
CA LEU A 220 -19.84 -1.64 -2.70
C LEU A 220 -19.80 -1.46 -1.19
N VAL A 221 -19.37 -0.27 -0.75
CA VAL A 221 -19.34 0.18 0.65
C VAL A 221 -19.89 1.60 0.74
N ASP A 222 -20.42 1.97 1.90
CA ASP A 222 -20.91 3.32 2.18
C ASP A 222 -19.91 4.03 3.12
N PRO A 223 -19.35 5.19 2.74
CA PRO A 223 -18.40 5.90 3.60
C PRO A 223 -19.04 6.56 4.84
N GLN A 224 -20.37 6.59 4.95
CA GLN A 224 -21.11 7.21 6.05
C GLN A 224 -21.90 6.21 6.90
N LYS A 225 -22.06 4.97 6.44
CA LYS A 225 -22.86 3.93 7.11
C LYS A 225 -22.23 2.54 6.97
N GLY A 226 -22.66 1.60 7.80
CA GLY A 226 -22.18 0.21 7.76
C GLY A 226 -20.86 0.00 8.51
N TYR A 227 -20.31 -1.19 8.38
CA TYR A 227 -19.07 -1.57 9.04
C TYR A 227 -17.87 -0.83 8.43
N TYR A 228 -17.88 -0.59 7.12
CA TYR A 228 -16.82 0.11 6.42
C TYR A 228 -16.63 1.52 6.96
N ALA A 229 -17.71 2.31 7.10
CA ALA A 229 -17.63 3.67 7.68
C ALA A 229 -16.97 3.68 9.07
N LEU A 230 -17.33 2.71 9.94
CA LEU A 230 -16.72 2.58 11.26
C LEU A 230 -15.21 2.29 11.21
N SER A 231 -14.75 1.51 10.22
CA SER A 231 -13.33 1.23 10.03
C SER A 231 -12.59 2.38 9.34
N LYS A 232 -13.28 3.07 8.42
CA LYS A 232 -12.74 4.16 7.60
C LYS A 232 -12.35 5.33 8.48
N ASP A 233 -13.26 5.81 9.33
CA ASP A 233 -13.01 6.96 10.20
C ASP A 233 -11.77 6.81 11.10
N ASN A 234 -11.40 5.57 11.43
CA ASN A 234 -10.27 5.25 12.30
C ASN A 234 -8.97 4.95 11.54
N VAL A 235 -9.01 4.67 10.23
CA VAL A 235 -7.87 4.06 9.52
C VAL A 235 -7.65 4.64 8.10
N LEU A 236 -8.71 5.11 7.44
CA LEU A 236 -8.71 5.57 6.05
C LEU A 236 -9.42 6.92 5.94
N HIS A 237 -8.70 8.01 5.71
CA HIS A 237 -9.35 9.30 5.49
C HIS A 237 -9.58 9.56 3.99
N LEU A 238 -8.58 10.12 3.32
CA LEU A 238 -8.62 10.48 1.91
C LEU A 238 -7.81 9.47 1.09
N PRO A 239 -8.17 9.21 -0.17
CA PRO A 239 -7.34 8.46 -1.07
C PRO A 239 -5.96 9.11 -1.18
N ALA A 240 -4.92 8.30 -1.01
CA ALA A 240 -3.55 8.69 -1.25
C ALA A 240 -3.34 9.01 -2.72
N GLU A 241 -2.48 9.99 -3.01
CA GLU A 241 -2.09 10.25 -4.39
C GLU A 241 -1.01 9.28 -4.87
N THR A 242 -1.11 8.90 -6.14
CA THR A 242 -0.12 8.07 -6.81
C THR A 242 1.05 8.93 -7.29
N GLY A 243 2.27 8.38 -7.22
CA GLY A 243 3.41 8.96 -7.92
C GLY A 243 3.14 8.92 -9.42
N SER A 244 2.76 10.05 -10.03
CA SER A 244 2.40 10.08 -11.45
C SER A 244 3.58 10.46 -12.33
N SER A 245 3.71 9.78 -13.47
CA SER A 245 4.71 10.07 -14.49
C SER A 245 4.58 11.44 -15.17
N ASN A 246 3.41 12.09 -15.08
CA ASN A 246 3.08 13.26 -15.90
C ASN A 246 2.94 14.57 -15.11
N ASN A 247 3.14 14.55 -13.79
CA ASN A 247 3.08 15.76 -12.98
C ASN A 247 4.49 16.24 -12.68
N ASP A 248 4.96 17.19 -13.48
CA ASP A 248 6.10 18.01 -13.10
C ASP A 248 5.76 18.66 -11.74
N PRO A 249 6.62 18.53 -10.71
CA PRO A 249 6.30 19.07 -9.40
C PRO A 249 6.13 20.59 -9.51
N THR A 250 5.10 21.12 -8.83
CA THR A 250 4.89 22.57 -8.75
C THR A 250 6.04 23.24 -8.02
N ILE A 251 6.73 22.50 -7.14
CA ILE A 251 7.96 22.95 -6.46
C ILE A 251 9.03 21.86 -6.55
N ARG A 252 10.18 22.19 -7.14
CA ARG A 252 11.35 21.30 -7.22
C ARG A 252 12.29 21.57 -6.05
N THR A 253 12.64 20.50 -5.32
CA THR A 253 13.67 20.57 -4.28
C THR A 253 15.04 20.74 -4.92
N ILE A 254 15.85 21.65 -4.39
CA ILE A 254 17.29 21.73 -4.68
C ILE A 254 18.08 20.92 -3.64
N VAL A 255 19.29 20.47 -4.00
CA VAL A 255 20.14 19.69 -3.09
C VAL A 255 20.51 20.50 -1.83
N LEU A 256 20.69 19.82 -0.69
CA LEU A 256 20.90 20.46 0.62
C LEU A 256 22.05 21.47 0.63
N ASP A 257 23.12 21.19 -0.11
CA ASP A 257 24.31 22.05 -0.18
C ASP A 257 24.08 23.37 -0.92
N GLN A 258 22.96 23.50 -1.62
CA GLN A 258 22.56 24.71 -2.35
C GLN A 258 21.54 25.55 -1.58
N TRP A 259 21.14 25.12 -0.39
CA TRP A 259 20.20 25.87 0.45
C TRP A 259 20.88 27.11 1.03
N HIS A 260 20.10 28.15 1.31
CA HIS A 260 20.61 29.28 2.06
C HIS A 260 21.05 28.81 3.46
N PRO A 261 22.28 29.14 3.94
CA PRO A 261 22.81 28.63 5.20
C PRO A 261 21.89 28.86 6.40
N ASP A 262 21.34 30.07 6.53
CA ASP A 262 20.43 30.40 7.64
C ASP A 262 19.13 29.61 7.58
N LEU A 263 18.54 29.43 6.40
CA LEU A 263 17.32 28.63 6.23
C LEU A 263 17.58 27.14 6.52
N LYS A 264 18.78 26.65 6.18
CA LYS A 264 19.19 25.29 6.51
C LYS A 264 19.32 25.12 8.03
N LEU A 265 20.01 26.04 8.71
CA LEU A 265 20.17 26.01 10.16
C LEU A 265 18.80 26.05 10.87
N ASN A 266 17.92 26.96 10.46
CA ASN A 266 16.57 27.09 11.02
C ASN A 266 15.75 25.80 10.89
N LEU A 267 15.80 25.13 9.72
CA LEU A 267 15.13 23.84 9.55
C LEU A 267 15.76 22.72 10.37
N GLU A 268 17.10 22.68 10.47
CA GLU A 268 17.80 21.65 11.24
C GLU A 268 17.49 21.76 12.75
N GLU A 269 17.44 22.97 13.31
CA GLU A 269 17.04 23.18 14.70
C GLU A 269 15.56 22.91 14.97
N PHE A 270 14.69 23.33 14.04
CA PHE A 270 13.27 22.97 14.08
C PHE A 270 13.09 21.44 14.10
N LEU A 271 13.87 20.70 13.30
CA LEU A 271 13.81 19.25 13.23
C LEU A 271 14.30 18.55 14.49
N VAL A 272 15.29 19.12 15.20
CA VAL A 272 15.71 18.60 16.52
C VAL A 272 14.54 18.71 17.50
N SER A 273 13.94 19.90 17.60
CA SER A 273 12.81 20.15 18.51
C SER A 273 11.58 19.29 18.20
N LEU A 274 11.31 19.09 16.90
CA LEU A 274 10.24 18.21 16.45
C LEU A 274 10.54 16.74 16.73
N GLY A 275 11.77 16.29 16.44
CA GLY A 275 12.22 14.92 16.61
C GLY A 275 12.09 14.42 18.05
N ASP A 276 12.34 15.28 19.03
CA ASP A 276 12.18 14.97 20.46
C ASP A 276 10.73 14.67 20.87
N ARG A 277 9.75 15.05 20.04
CA ARG A 277 8.31 14.85 20.30
C ARG A 277 7.68 13.73 19.49
N LEU A 278 8.39 13.18 18.52
CA LEU A 278 7.89 12.05 17.72
C LEU A 278 8.06 10.75 18.49
N THR A 279 7.02 9.93 18.54
CA THR A 279 7.04 8.65 19.27
C THR A 279 7.14 7.45 18.34
N THR A 280 6.46 7.47 17.20
CA THR A 280 6.42 6.35 16.26
C THR A 280 7.07 6.68 14.92
N SER A 281 7.01 7.94 14.51
CA SER A 281 7.52 8.40 13.23
C SER A 281 9.02 8.65 13.23
N LYS A 282 9.66 8.52 12.06
CA LYS A 282 11.11 8.74 11.90
C LYS A 282 11.41 9.87 10.94
N VAL A 283 12.34 10.74 11.33
CA VAL A 283 12.96 11.73 10.44
C VAL A 283 13.98 11.04 9.55
N ILE A 284 13.87 11.24 8.24
CA ILE A 284 14.79 10.73 7.23
C ILE A 284 15.28 11.88 6.38
N THR A 285 16.61 11.96 6.23
CA THR A 285 17.28 12.95 5.38
C THR A 285 17.42 12.42 3.95
N PHE A 286 16.98 13.21 2.98
CA PHE A 286 17.17 12.97 1.56
C PHE A 286 18.03 14.09 0.94
N ASN A 287 18.58 13.82 -0.24
CA ASN A 287 19.32 14.84 -0.99
C ASN A 287 18.36 15.93 -1.50
N GLY A 288 18.15 16.96 -0.66
CA GLY A 288 17.29 18.12 -0.93
C GLY A 288 15.99 18.16 -0.14
N SER A 289 15.81 17.36 0.92
CA SER A 289 14.69 17.53 1.86
C SER A 289 14.86 16.67 3.10
N TYR A 290 14.18 17.06 4.18
CA TYR A 290 13.88 16.18 5.30
C TYR A 290 12.46 15.64 5.16
N SER A 291 12.23 14.42 5.62
CA SER A 291 10.92 13.79 5.55
C SER A 291 10.61 13.05 6.84
N ILE A 292 9.38 13.18 7.32
CA ILE A 292 8.88 12.38 8.44
C ILE A 292 8.10 11.22 7.85
N LYS A 293 8.48 10.01 8.21
CA LYS A 293 7.85 8.78 7.72
C LYS A 293 7.11 8.05 8.83
N ALA A 294 5.91 7.59 8.50
CA ALA A 294 5.19 6.60 9.29
C ALA A 294 5.93 5.26 9.28
N GLU A 295 5.60 4.38 10.24
CA GLU A 295 6.16 3.02 10.32
C GLU A 295 5.94 2.21 9.04
N ASP A 296 4.81 2.41 8.36
CA ASP A 296 4.48 1.72 7.11
C ASP A 296 5.31 2.18 5.88
N GLY A 297 6.09 3.26 6.03
CA GLY A 297 6.97 3.81 5.01
C GLY A 297 6.40 4.98 4.21
N ARG A 298 5.15 5.39 4.47
CA ARG A 298 4.56 6.61 3.91
C ARG A 298 5.33 7.83 4.38
N THR A 299 5.71 8.72 3.47
CA THR A 299 6.16 10.08 3.82
C THR A 299 4.97 10.93 4.22
N LEU A 300 4.85 11.27 5.51
CA LEU A 300 3.75 12.09 6.04
C LEU A 300 4.05 13.59 5.96
N VAL A 301 5.29 13.98 6.25
CA VAL A 301 5.68 15.39 6.23
C VAL A 301 6.92 15.56 5.38
N LYS A 302 6.99 16.66 4.63
CA LYS A 302 8.17 17.04 3.89
C LYS A 302 8.56 18.47 4.22
N LEU A 303 9.83 18.63 4.60
CA LEU A 303 10.46 19.89 4.94
C LEU A 303 11.63 20.14 4.00
N PHE A 304 11.69 21.32 3.39
CA PHE A 304 12.81 21.70 2.54
C PHE A 304 12.95 23.21 2.44
N ALA A 305 14.11 23.69 2.02
CA ALA A 305 14.32 25.08 1.66
C ALA A 305 14.77 25.19 0.20
N ASP A 306 14.56 26.37 -0.38
CA ASP A 306 15.26 26.81 -1.59
C ASP A 306 16.22 27.97 -1.24
N LYS A 307 16.53 28.82 -2.22
CA LYS A 307 17.40 30.00 -2.01
C LYS A 307 16.67 31.16 -1.33
N GLU A 308 15.35 31.13 -1.29
CA GLU A 308 14.50 32.26 -0.89
C GLU A 308 13.71 31.96 0.38
N LYS A 309 13.27 30.72 0.60
CA LYS A 309 12.40 30.37 1.74
C LYS A 309 12.39 28.88 2.08
N MET A 310 11.86 28.60 3.28
CA MET A 310 11.56 27.26 3.78
C MET A 310 10.12 26.87 3.42
N TYR A 311 9.87 25.57 3.39
CA TYR A 311 8.57 24.95 3.15
C TYR A 311 8.37 23.82 4.13
N ILE A 312 7.22 23.81 4.79
CA ILE A 312 6.76 22.72 5.67
C ILE A 312 5.39 22.28 5.18
N THR A 313 5.25 20.98 4.98
CA THR A 313 4.12 20.43 4.24
C THR A 313 3.65 19.11 4.83
N LEU A 314 2.33 18.89 4.84
CA LEU A 314 1.68 17.65 5.27
C LEU A 314 1.20 16.88 4.04
N ARG A 315 1.27 15.56 4.06
CA ARG A 315 0.79 14.72 2.95
C ARG A 315 -0.71 14.95 2.73
N ASN A 316 -1.17 14.86 1.47
CA ASN A 316 -2.54 15.19 1.11
C ASN A 316 -3.60 14.20 1.62
N ASP A 317 -3.21 12.96 1.96
CA ASP A 317 -4.09 12.02 2.65
C ASP A 317 -4.06 12.28 4.17
N ASN A 318 -5.19 12.05 4.84
CA ASN A 318 -5.36 12.22 6.30
C ASN A 318 -5.25 13.66 6.83
N ILE A 319 -5.46 14.66 5.97
CA ILE A 319 -5.34 16.06 6.37
C ILE A 319 -6.40 16.48 7.40
N PRO A 320 -5.99 17.15 8.51
CA PRO A 320 -6.93 17.67 9.48
C PRO A 320 -7.88 18.69 8.84
N ILE A 321 -9.13 18.74 9.31
CA ILE A 321 -10.19 19.59 8.74
C ILE A 321 -9.73 21.06 8.59
N ALA A 322 -8.96 21.56 9.55
CA ALA A 322 -8.42 22.93 9.55
C ALA A 322 -7.53 23.27 8.34
N PHE A 323 -6.99 22.27 7.65
CA PHE A 323 -6.10 22.46 6.50
C PHE A 323 -6.74 22.03 5.17
N LYS A 324 -8.04 21.68 5.14
CA LYS A 324 -8.72 21.23 3.91
C LYS A 324 -8.67 22.28 2.78
N ASP A 325 -8.78 23.55 3.13
CA ASP A 325 -8.82 24.69 2.19
C ASP A 325 -7.43 25.27 1.89
N LYS A 326 -6.36 24.67 2.46
CA LYS A 326 -4.99 25.15 2.26
C LYS A 326 -4.45 24.73 0.89
N PRO A 327 -3.49 25.50 0.35
CA PRO A 327 -2.91 25.22 -0.97
C PRO A 327 -2.20 23.87 -0.99
N ARG A 328 -2.46 23.10 -2.06
CA ARG A 328 -1.81 21.82 -2.34
C ARG A 328 -0.68 22.05 -3.33
N ILE A 329 0.51 21.56 -2.99
CA ILE A 329 1.71 21.64 -3.81
C ILE A 329 2.22 20.24 -4.10
N LYS A 330 2.61 20.01 -5.35
CA LYS A 330 3.24 18.75 -5.75
C LYS A 330 4.74 18.85 -5.52
N ILE A 331 5.25 17.97 -4.69
CA ILE A 331 6.68 17.92 -4.34
C ILE A 331 7.22 16.54 -4.66
N GLY A 332 8.34 16.48 -5.37
CA GLY A 332 9.04 15.24 -5.64
C GLY A 332 10.23 15.41 -6.57
N VAL A 333 10.90 14.30 -6.83
CA VAL A 333 11.97 14.20 -7.83
C VAL A 333 11.47 13.28 -8.94
N GLY A 334 11.30 13.83 -10.15
CA GLY A 334 10.84 13.10 -11.33
C GLY A 334 9.40 12.56 -11.19
N LEU A 335 9.19 11.32 -11.65
CA LEU A 335 7.87 10.65 -11.80
C LEU A 335 7.17 10.29 -10.46
N ASN A 336 7.78 10.62 -9.32
CA ASN A 336 7.29 10.25 -7.98
C ASN A 336 6.77 11.47 -7.20
N ALA A 337 6.35 12.53 -7.89
CA ALA A 337 5.77 13.70 -7.24
C ALA A 337 4.48 13.33 -6.51
N LYS A 338 4.36 13.79 -5.26
CA LYS A 338 3.15 13.64 -4.44
C LYS A 338 2.64 15.01 -4.04
N SER A 339 1.33 15.15 -3.93
CA SER A 339 0.77 16.36 -3.33
C SER A 339 0.95 16.34 -1.82
N PHE A 340 1.33 17.52 -1.33
CA PHE A 340 1.33 17.87 0.05
C PHE A 340 0.56 19.18 0.22
N VAL A 341 -0.16 19.33 1.31
CA VAL A 341 -0.68 20.63 1.72
C VAL A 341 0.41 21.44 2.36
N LEU A 342 0.58 22.65 1.84
CA LEU A 342 1.51 23.64 2.37
C LEU A 342 0.93 24.24 3.65
N ILE A 343 1.61 23.99 4.77
CA ILE A 343 1.21 24.57 6.07
C ILE A 343 2.06 25.79 6.44
N TYR A 344 3.28 25.89 5.92
CA TYR A 344 4.13 27.06 6.10
C TYR A 344 5.08 27.27 4.91
N SER A 345 5.25 28.53 4.51
CA SER A 345 6.29 28.99 3.58
C SER A 345 6.78 30.37 4.00
N GLY A 346 8.07 30.50 4.29
CA GLY A 346 8.61 31.76 4.80
C GLY A 346 10.11 31.69 5.15
N THR A 347 10.60 32.80 5.68
CA THR A 347 12.00 32.98 6.13
C THR A 347 12.08 33.22 7.63
N ASP A 348 10.98 33.06 8.36
CA ASP A 348 10.93 33.29 9.79
C ASP A 348 11.93 32.42 10.52
N ASP A 349 12.48 32.94 11.60
CA ASP A 349 13.38 32.21 12.47
C ASP A 349 12.60 31.15 13.27
N LEU A 350 12.91 29.88 13.03
CA LEU A 350 12.29 28.73 13.69
C LEU A 350 13.22 28.12 14.75
N THR A 351 14.34 28.77 15.07
CA THR A 351 15.25 28.36 16.14
C THR A 351 14.59 28.53 17.51
N GLY A 352 14.91 27.63 18.44
CA GLY A 352 14.29 27.60 19.78
C GLY A 352 14.78 28.69 20.73
N ASP A 353 15.81 29.46 20.35
CA ASP A 353 16.49 30.43 21.21
C ASP A 353 15.63 31.68 21.49
N HIS A 354 14.61 31.92 20.66
CA HIS A 354 13.45 32.72 21.00
C HIS A 354 12.22 31.84 20.74
N TYR A 355 11.41 31.58 21.77
CA TYR A 355 10.14 30.84 21.64
C TYR A 355 9.24 31.54 20.62
N ASN A 356 9.44 31.24 19.34
CA ASN A 356 8.60 31.72 18.28
C ASN A 356 7.35 30.85 18.36
N GLN A 357 6.24 31.44 18.82
CA GLN A 357 4.93 30.79 18.91
C GLN A 357 4.62 30.02 17.62
N LEU A 358 5.02 30.55 16.47
CA LEU A 358 4.89 29.91 15.16
C LEU A 358 5.58 28.54 15.09
N ALA A 359 6.81 28.39 15.58
CA ALA A 359 7.53 27.12 15.56
C ALA A 359 6.82 26.07 16.43
N MET A 360 6.34 26.48 17.61
CA MET A 360 5.59 25.60 18.52
C MET A 360 4.26 25.17 17.92
N ASP A 361 3.50 26.11 17.33
CA ASP A 361 2.23 25.81 16.66
C ASP A 361 2.45 24.81 15.51
N LEU A 362 3.50 25.01 14.70
CA LEU A 362 3.84 24.09 13.60
C LEU A 362 4.25 22.70 14.09
N ILE A 363 4.99 22.62 15.21
CA ILE A 363 5.36 21.36 15.84
C ILE A 363 4.10 20.62 16.32
N GLU A 364 3.20 21.29 17.03
CA GLU A 364 1.95 20.69 17.52
C GLU A 364 1.09 20.17 16.35
N ILE A 365 0.93 20.98 15.30
CA ILE A 365 0.21 20.58 14.07
C ILE A 365 0.83 19.30 13.47
N ILE A 366 2.16 19.22 13.40
CA ILE A 366 2.84 18.07 12.81
C ILE A 366 2.69 16.84 13.70
N VAL A 367 2.94 16.97 15.01
CA VAL A 367 2.84 15.85 15.96
C VAL A 367 1.43 15.28 15.96
N ASP A 368 0.42 16.14 16.04
CA ASP A 368 -0.99 15.72 15.96
C ASP A 368 -1.30 15.02 14.64
N PHE A 369 -0.69 15.44 13.54
CA PHE A 369 -0.90 14.80 12.23
C PHE A 369 -0.19 13.44 12.09
N VAL A 370 1.00 13.27 12.67
CA VAL A 370 1.82 12.06 12.45
C VAL A 370 1.67 10.98 13.52
N GLU A 371 1.15 11.31 14.69
CA GLU A 371 0.94 10.37 15.81
C GLU A 371 -0.55 10.01 16.03
N GLN A 372 -1.45 10.44 15.13
CA GLN A 372 -2.81 9.91 14.98
C GLN A 372 -2.79 8.61 14.17
#